data_AF-A0A243PGU3-F1
#
_entry.id   AF-A0A243PGU3-F1
#
_cell.length_a   1.000
_cell.length_b   1.000
_cell.length_c   1.000
_cell.angle_alpha   90.00
_cell.angle_beta   90.00
_cell.angle_gamma   90.00
#
_symmetry.space_group_name_H-M   'P 1'
#
loop_
_entity.id
_entity.type
_entity.pdbx_description
1 polymer ?
#
loop_
_entity_poly.entity_id
_entity_poly.type
_entity_poly.pdbx_seq_one_letter_code
_entity_poly.pdbx_strand_id
1 'polypeptide(L)'
;MVSLFVAITDRSWFDLLSVERPDEVNFWQPSGFRNFKAVSVGELFLFKLHAPNDFIVGGGVFSHASNVPLSLAWEAFGIKNGVTSLPEMRRRIAQYRRDDALLDPRTDPPVGCRILTQPFFWPREQWIPVPQSFARNIVTGKRYGSDEADGRYLWEAVVERASLDLATTQPAARYGAPQTVRPRLGQGAFRLTVTDAYDRRCAVSGERTLPILDAAHIRAYGDGGEHDAANGLLLRTDIHRLFDLGYVTVSDDNRFEVSHRLKADFDNGRHYYDLHGSPVRGPQTGYAPPSADALAWHRDHRYLG
;
A
#
# COMPACT_ATOMS: atom_id res chain seq x y z
N MET A 1 4.18 20.91 -10.34
CA MET A 1 3.51 20.34 -11.54
C MET A 1 3.02 18.97 -11.14
N VAL A 2 1.73 18.68 -11.35
CA VAL A 2 1.13 17.39 -11.00
C VAL A 2 1.01 16.55 -12.26
N SER A 3 1.37 15.28 -12.15
CA SER A 3 1.24 14.30 -13.21
C SER A 3 0.03 13.40 -12.95
N LEU A 4 -0.50 12.85 -14.03
CA LEU A 4 -1.48 11.77 -14.01
C LEU A 4 -0.91 10.56 -14.73
N PHE A 5 -1.27 9.37 -14.30
CA PHE A 5 -0.97 8.14 -15.04
C PHE A 5 -2.26 7.42 -15.40
N VAL A 6 -2.51 7.24 -16.70
CA VAL A 6 -3.65 6.46 -17.20
C VAL A 6 -3.19 5.03 -17.43
N ALA A 7 -3.67 4.09 -16.62
CA ALA A 7 -3.29 2.69 -16.66
C ALA A 7 -4.42 1.81 -17.19
N ILE A 8 -4.07 0.74 -17.90
CA ILE A 8 -5.05 -0.17 -18.50
C ILE A 8 -5.42 -1.27 -17.51
N THR A 9 -6.73 -1.51 -17.34
CA THR A 9 -7.29 -2.57 -16.51
C THR A 9 -8.39 -3.33 -17.22
N ASP A 10 -8.71 -4.49 -16.67
CA ASP A 10 -9.78 -5.35 -17.14
C ASP A 10 -11.14 -4.95 -16.57
N ARG A 11 -12.18 -5.23 -17.36
CA ARG A 11 -13.55 -4.93 -16.97
C ARG A 11 -13.97 -5.67 -15.69
N SER A 12 -13.55 -6.92 -15.53
CA SER A 12 -13.85 -7.72 -14.33
C SER A 12 -13.21 -7.17 -13.06
N TRP A 13 -11.99 -6.59 -13.17
CA TRP A 13 -11.33 -5.92 -12.05
C TRP A 13 -12.11 -4.68 -11.63
N PHE A 14 -12.52 -3.85 -12.61
CA PHE A 14 -13.33 -2.66 -12.36
C PHE A 14 -14.71 -2.99 -11.78
N ASP A 15 -15.44 -3.92 -12.39
CA ASP A 15 -16.81 -4.26 -11.97
C ASP A 15 -16.81 -4.75 -10.52
N LEU A 16 -15.88 -5.65 -10.16
CA LEU A 16 -15.75 -6.15 -8.78
C LEU A 16 -15.48 -5.00 -7.80
N LEU A 17 -14.44 -4.21 -8.02
CA LEU A 17 -14.02 -3.19 -7.05
C LEU A 17 -14.96 -1.98 -6.99
N SER A 18 -15.69 -1.69 -8.07
CA SER A 18 -16.73 -0.66 -8.09
C SER A 18 -17.91 -0.98 -7.17
N VAL A 19 -18.19 -2.27 -6.96
CA VAL A 19 -19.22 -2.78 -6.03
C VAL A 19 -18.66 -2.84 -4.61
N GLU A 20 -17.44 -3.38 -4.44
CA GLU A 20 -16.80 -3.52 -3.12
C GLU A 20 -16.47 -2.17 -2.48
N ARG A 21 -16.17 -1.14 -3.28
CA ARG A 21 -15.80 0.22 -2.83
C ARG A 21 -14.76 0.24 -1.70
N PRO A 22 -13.59 -0.39 -1.87
CA PRO A 22 -12.59 -0.45 -0.81
C PRO A 22 -11.95 0.92 -0.56
N ASP A 23 -11.36 1.09 0.62
CA ASP A 23 -10.57 2.25 1.03
C ASP A 23 -9.22 2.39 0.29
N GLU A 24 -8.71 1.26 -0.20
CA GLU A 24 -7.48 1.14 -0.99
C GLU A 24 -7.62 0.03 -2.04
N VAL A 25 -6.80 0.07 -3.08
CA VAL A 25 -6.71 -1.00 -4.09
C VAL A 25 -5.27 -1.30 -4.46
N ASN A 26 -5.01 -2.56 -4.81
CA ASN A 26 -3.78 -2.93 -5.47
C ASN A 26 -4.03 -3.08 -6.98
N PHE A 27 -3.57 -2.09 -7.74
CA PHE A 27 -3.50 -2.16 -9.19
C PHE A 27 -2.27 -2.97 -9.60
N TRP A 28 -2.37 -4.28 -9.47
CA TRP A 28 -1.23 -5.16 -9.70
C TRP A 28 -0.92 -5.32 -11.20
N GLN A 29 0.33 -5.65 -11.51
CA GLN A 29 0.74 -6.09 -12.84
C GLN A 29 1.20 -7.54 -12.72
N PRO A 30 0.93 -8.34 -13.75
CA PRO A 30 1.26 -9.74 -13.71
C PRO A 30 2.73 -9.98 -13.47
N SER A 31 3.65 -9.10 -13.91
CA SER A 31 5.09 -9.20 -13.64
C SER A 31 5.56 -8.22 -12.56
N GLY A 32 6.48 -8.68 -11.70
CA GLY A 32 7.12 -7.90 -10.63
C GLY A 32 8.60 -7.58 -10.89
N PHE A 33 9.04 -7.58 -12.16
CA PHE A 33 10.48 -7.43 -12.50
C PHE A 33 10.91 -5.98 -12.74
N ARG A 34 9.98 -5.04 -12.88
CA ARG A 34 10.27 -3.64 -13.16
C ARG A 34 9.71 -2.75 -12.07
N ASN A 35 10.53 -1.83 -11.59
CA ASN A 35 10.09 -0.80 -10.65
C ASN A 35 9.18 0.19 -11.37
N PHE A 36 8.10 0.58 -10.70
CA PHE A 36 7.16 1.58 -11.20
C PHE A 36 7.60 2.97 -10.73
N LYS A 37 7.80 3.90 -11.67
CA LYS A 37 8.26 5.28 -11.40
C LYS A 37 7.51 6.32 -12.27
N ALA A 38 6.35 5.96 -12.80
CA ALA A 38 5.64 6.82 -13.74
C ALA A 38 4.97 8.02 -13.04
N VAL A 39 4.60 7.87 -11.76
CA VAL A 39 4.03 8.91 -10.90
C VAL A 39 4.65 8.85 -9.50
N SER A 40 4.59 9.98 -8.82
CA SER A 40 5.05 10.20 -7.44
C SER A 40 3.91 10.00 -6.44
N VAL A 41 4.24 9.77 -5.18
CA VAL A 41 3.26 9.67 -4.10
C VAL A 41 2.35 10.90 -4.08
N GLY A 42 1.04 10.68 -3.98
CA GLY A 42 0.00 11.72 -3.98
C GLY A 42 -0.45 12.18 -5.37
N GLU A 43 0.16 11.70 -6.46
CA GLU A 43 -0.30 11.95 -7.83
C GLU A 43 -1.45 11.01 -8.24
N LEU A 44 -2.23 11.41 -9.24
CA LEU A 44 -3.41 10.65 -9.68
C LEU A 44 -3.04 9.47 -10.58
N PHE A 45 -3.69 8.34 -10.32
CA PHE A 45 -3.61 7.13 -11.12
C PHE A 45 -5.02 6.78 -11.60
N LEU A 46 -5.25 6.82 -12.92
CA LEU A 46 -6.55 6.65 -13.54
C LEU A 46 -6.69 5.26 -14.18
N PHE A 47 -7.89 4.70 -14.12
CA PHE A 47 -8.24 3.38 -14.65
C PHE A 47 -8.85 3.53 -16.05
N LYS A 48 -8.23 2.91 -17.05
CA LYS A 48 -8.75 2.81 -18.41
C LYS A 48 -9.13 1.36 -18.72
N LEU A 49 -10.32 1.14 -19.27
CA LEU A 49 -10.73 -0.19 -19.75
C LEU A 49 -10.13 -0.53 -21.12
N HIS A 50 -9.94 -1.82 -21.39
CA HIS A 50 -9.66 -2.32 -22.73
C HIS A 50 -10.80 -2.00 -23.73
N ALA A 51 -10.48 -2.05 -25.03
CA ALA A 51 -11.48 -2.09 -26.09
C ALA A 51 -12.42 -3.30 -25.89
N PRO A 52 -13.70 -3.22 -26.26
CA PRO A 52 -14.35 -2.12 -26.99
C PRO A 52 -14.87 -0.98 -26.11
N ASN A 53 -14.73 -1.05 -24.78
CA ASN A 53 -15.18 0.03 -23.90
C ASN A 53 -14.30 1.27 -24.10
N ASP A 54 -12.97 1.14 -23.92
CA ASP A 54 -12.00 2.19 -24.24
C ASP A 54 -12.24 3.57 -23.57
N PHE A 55 -12.72 3.55 -22.32
CA PHE A 55 -12.92 4.75 -21.49
C PHE A 55 -12.04 4.73 -20.25
N ILE A 56 -11.80 5.92 -19.70
CA ILE A 56 -11.31 6.09 -18.34
C ILE A 56 -12.53 6.09 -17.40
N VAL A 57 -12.49 5.22 -16.39
CA VAL A 57 -13.67 4.82 -15.61
C VAL A 57 -13.55 5.11 -14.11
N GLY A 58 -12.39 5.62 -13.67
CA GLY A 58 -12.13 5.92 -12.27
C GLY A 58 -10.64 6.14 -12.04
N GLY A 59 -10.22 6.04 -10.79
CA GLY A 59 -8.83 6.19 -10.40
C GLY A 59 -8.62 6.11 -8.89
N GLY A 60 -7.47 6.59 -8.44
CA GLY A 60 -7.13 6.73 -7.04
C GLY A 60 -5.84 7.54 -6.87
N VAL A 61 -5.49 7.82 -5.62
CA VAL A 61 -4.27 8.54 -5.26
C VAL A 61 -3.13 7.54 -5.10
N PHE A 62 -2.08 7.69 -5.91
CA PHE A 62 -0.93 6.79 -5.85
C PHE A 62 -0.20 6.94 -4.53
N SER A 63 -0.03 5.84 -3.82
CA SER A 63 0.59 5.82 -2.49
C SER A 63 1.98 5.21 -2.51
N HIS A 64 2.13 4.02 -3.08
CA HIS A 64 3.38 3.26 -3.04
C HIS A 64 3.40 2.20 -4.15
N ALA A 65 4.59 1.75 -4.54
CA ALA A 65 4.75 0.62 -5.44
C ALA A 65 5.80 -0.34 -4.92
N SER A 66 5.50 -1.63 -4.98
CA SER A 66 6.38 -2.68 -4.47
C SER A 66 6.30 -3.93 -5.33
N ASN A 67 7.41 -4.64 -5.48
CA ASN A 67 7.44 -5.96 -6.10
C ASN A 67 7.55 -7.02 -5.02
N VAL A 68 6.47 -7.76 -4.77
CA VAL A 68 6.35 -8.71 -3.66
C VAL A 68 5.91 -10.08 -4.15
N PRO A 69 6.17 -11.16 -3.40
CA PRO A 69 5.57 -12.46 -3.71
C PRO A 69 4.05 -12.38 -3.77
N LEU A 70 3.44 -13.23 -4.61
CA LEU A 70 1.98 -13.30 -4.77
C LEU A 70 1.27 -13.55 -3.43
N SER A 71 1.82 -14.42 -2.59
CA SER A 71 1.31 -14.70 -1.26
C SER A 71 1.16 -13.43 -0.41
N LEU A 72 2.20 -12.60 -0.37
CA LEU A 72 2.23 -11.35 0.39
C LEU A 72 1.28 -10.29 -0.18
N ALA A 73 1.16 -10.19 -1.51
CA ALA A 73 0.18 -9.31 -2.14
C ALA A 73 -1.26 -9.72 -1.81
N TRP A 74 -1.54 -11.03 -1.76
CA TRP A 74 -2.85 -11.54 -1.38
C TRP A 74 -3.14 -11.31 0.10
N GLU A 75 -2.17 -11.57 0.99
CA GLU A 75 -2.30 -11.30 2.42
C GLU A 75 -2.59 -9.82 2.70
N ALA A 76 -1.90 -8.91 2.01
CA ALA A 76 -2.04 -7.47 2.21
C ALA A 76 -3.38 -6.91 1.70
N PHE A 77 -3.88 -7.41 0.57
CA PHE A 77 -5.00 -6.77 -0.13
C PHE A 77 -6.24 -7.64 -0.31
N GLY A 78 -6.14 -8.98 -0.25
CA GLY A 78 -7.26 -9.89 -0.47
C GLY A 78 -8.07 -9.53 -1.73
N ILE A 79 -9.37 -9.30 -1.57
CA ILE A 79 -10.29 -8.90 -2.65
C ILE A 79 -9.89 -7.56 -3.29
N LYS A 80 -9.20 -6.66 -2.57
CA LYS A 80 -8.71 -5.37 -3.09
C LYS A 80 -7.67 -5.51 -4.22
N ASN A 81 -7.24 -6.74 -4.55
CA ASN A 81 -6.52 -7.07 -5.79
C ASN A 81 -7.44 -7.16 -7.04
N GLY A 82 -8.76 -7.01 -6.89
CA GLY A 82 -9.72 -7.13 -7.99
C GLY A 82 -9.95 -8.56 -8.51
N VAL A 83 -9.82 -9.52 -7.60
CA VAL A 83 -10.11 -10.95 -7.75
C VAL A 83 -10.70 -11.47 -6.45
N THR A 84 -11.48 -12.56 -6.49
CA THR A 84 -12.22 -13.05 -5.32
C THR A 84 -11.44 -14.07 -4.49
N SER A 85 -10.33 -14.62 -5.02
CA SER A 85 -9.52 -15.60 -4.31
C SER A 85 -8.07 -15.65 -4.79
N LEU A 86 -7.15 -16.13 -3.95
CA LEU A 86 -5.74 -16.37 -4.31
C LEU A 86 -5.59 -17.32 -5.53
N PRO A 87 -6.32 -18.46 -5.61
CA PRO A 87 -6.28 -19.29 -6.82
C PRO A 87 -6.73 -18.55 -8.09
N GLU A 88 -7.72 -17.65 -8.00
CA GLU A 88 -8.13 -16.84 -9.15
C GLU A 88 -7.02 -15.86 -9.56
N MET A 89 -6.41 -15.16 -8.60
CA MET A 89 -5.28 -14.26 -8.85
C MET A 89 -4.13 -14.99 -9.57
N ARG A 90 -3.79 -16.19 -9.09
CA ARG A 90 -2.78 -17.07 -9.68
C ARG A 90 -3.10 -17.43 -11.12
N ARG A 91 -4.34 -17.86 -11.41
CA ARG A 91 -4.79 -18.18 -12.77
C ARG A 91 -4.66 -16.98 -13.71
N ARG A 92 -5.05 -15.79 -13.26
CA ARG A 92 -4.90 -14.56 -14.06
C ARG A 92 -3.42 -14.28 -14.35
N ILE A 93 -2.53 -14.39 -13.36
CA ILE A 93 -1.09 -14.20 -13.56
C ILE A 93 -0.52 -15.21 -14.57
N ALA A 94 -0.87 -16.50 -14.44
CA ALA A 94 -0.46 -17.55 -15.37
C ALA A 94 -0.91 -17.24 -16.80
N GLN A 95 -2.17 -16.83 -16.97
CA GLN A 95 -2.75 -16.44 -18.26
C GLN A 95 -2.01 -15.25 -18.89
N TYR A 96 -1.78 -14.16 -18.14
CA TYR A 96 -1.10 -12.98 -18.69
C TYR A 96 0.37 -13.24 -19.01
N ARG A 97 1.05 -14.07 -18.21
CA ARG A 97 2.45 -14.46 -18.45
C ARG A 97 2.59 -15.58 -19.48
N ARG A 98 1.50 -16.24 -19.84
CA ARG A 98 1.48 -17.45 -20.68
C ARG A 98 2.39 -18.54 -20.12
N ASP A 99 2.25 -18.79 -18.82
CA ASP A 99 3.08 -19.72 -18.07
C ASP A 99 2.22 -20.54 -17.10
N ASP A 100 1.84 -21.74 -17.55
CA ASP A 100 0.99 -22.66 -16.78
C ASP A 100 1.71 -23.27 -15.57
N ALA A 101 3.06 -23.21 -15.51
CA ALA A 101 3.80 -23.68 -14.34
C ALA A 101 3.44 -22.88 -13.08
N LEU A 102 2.98 -21.63 -13.25
CA LEU A 102 2.53 -20.77 -12.16
C LEU A 102 1.21 -21.21 -11.53
N LEU A 103 0.47 -22.14 -12.16
CA LEU A 103 -0.72 -22.75 -11.58
C LEU A 103 -0.39 -23.68 -10.40
N ASP A 104 0.85 -24.16 -10.28
CA ASP A 104 1.30 -24.92 -9.13
C ASP A 104 1.21 -24.05 -7.85
N PRO A 105 0.40 -24.44 -6.84
CA PRO A 105 0.21 -23.65 -5.63
C PRO A 105 1.48 -23.46 -4.81
N ARG A 106 2.53 -24.27 -5.05
CA ARG A 106 3.83 -24.16 -4.39
C ARG A 106 4.72 -23.06 -4.96
N THR A 107 4.37 -22.51 -6.12
CA THR A 107 5.09 -21.37 -6.70
C THR A 107 4.60 -20.06 -6.09
N ASP A 108 5.51 -19.09 -5.92
CA ASP A 108 5.15 -17.78 -5.37
C ASP A 108 5.73 -16.65 -6.24
N PRO A 109 5.20 -16.44 -7.46
CA PRO A 109 5.78 -15.52 -8.40
C PRO A 109 5.71 -14.07 -7.91
N PRO A 110 6.72 -13.23 -8.18
CA PRO A 110 6.69 -11.82 -7.77
C PRO A 110 5.68 -11.05 -8.60
N VAL A 111 4.77 -10.34 -7.95
CA VAL A 111 3.81 -9.43 -8.59
C VAL A 111 4.20 -7.99 -8.32
N GLY A 112 4.02 -7.13 -9.32
CA GLY A 112 4.15 -5.70 -9.07
C GLY A 112 2.86 -5.19 -8.45
N CYS A 113 2.95 -4.51 -7.32
CA CYS A 113 1.85 -3.83 -6.65
C CYS A 113 1.94 -2.33 -6.95
N ARG A 114 0.81 -1.71 -7.29
CA ARG A 114 0.67 -0.25 -7.38
C ARG A 114 -0.50 0.10 -6.48
N ILE A 115 -0.16 0.65 -5.34
CA ILE A 115 -1.07 0.78 -4.23
C ILE A 115 -1.69 2.15 -4.33
N LEU A 116 -3.01 2.16 -4.47
CA LEU A 116 -3.79 3.38 -4.59
C LEU A 116 -4.71 3.49 -3.39
N THR A 117 -4.76 4.69 -2.83
CA THR A 117 -5.63 5.05 -1.72
C THR A 117 -6.76 5.92 -2.25
N GLN A 118 -7.88 5.97 -1.52
CA GLN A 118 -9.04 6.76 -1.91
C GLN A 118 -9.49 6.46 -3.36
N PRO A 119 -9.69 5.17 -3.72
CA PRO A 119 -10.11 4.83 -5.06
C PRO A 119 -11.52 5.37 -5.32
N PHE A 120 -11.76 5.82 -6.54
CA PHE A 120 -13.06 6.25 -7.02
C PHE A 120 -13.41 5.51 -8.31
N PHE A 121 -14.68 5.15 -8.43
CA PHE A 121 -15.23 4.39 -9.54
C PHE A 121 -16.47 5.11 -10.05
N TRP A 122 -16.42 5.59 -11.29
CA TRP A 122 -17.51 6.38 -11.85
C TRP A 122 -18.60 5.51 -12.46
N PRO A 123 -19.87 5.93 -12.35
CA PRO A 123 -20.94 5.35 -13.15
C PRO A 123 -20.72 5.69 -14.63
N ARG A 124 -21.38 4.94 -15.53
CA ARG A 124 -21.08 4.93 -16.96
C ARG A 124 -21.21 6.32 -17.61
N GLU A 125 -22.20 7.09 -17.19
CA GLU A 125 -22.47 8.46 -17.65
C GLU A 125 -21.35 9.45 -17.31
N GLN A 126 -20.50 9.13 -16.34
CA GLN A 126 -19.35 9.94 -15.95
C GLN A 126 -18.03 9.41 -16.51
N TRP A 127 -18.03 8.40 -17.38
CA TRP A 127 -16.79 7.91 -17.98
C TRP A 127 -16.15 8.96 -18.89
N ILE A 128 -14.81 9.04 -18.87
CA ILE A 128 -14.04 10.04 -19.62
C ILE A 128 -13.50 9.40 -20.91
N PRO A 129 -13.77 9.97 -22.10
CA PRO A 129 -13.14 9.54 -23.35
C PRO A 129 -11.62 9.63 -23.24
N VAL A 130 -10.95 8.56 -23.67
CA VAL A 130 -9.49 8.49 -23.67
C VAL A 130 -8.93 9.51 -24.69
N PRO A 131 -7.86 10.27 -24.35
CA PRO A 131 -7.25 11.21 -25.30
C PRO A 131 -6.74 10.52 -26.56
N GLN A 132 -6.82 11.20 -27.71
CA GLN A 132 -6.33 10.65 -28.99
C GLN A 132 -4.83 10.30 -28.96
N SER A 133 -4.05 10.97 -28.10
CA SER A 133 -2.63 10.66 -27.94
C SER A 133 -2.36 9.35 -27.19
N PHE A 134 -3.38 8.71 -26.60
CA PHE A 134 -3.26 7.37 -26.04
C PHE A 134 -3.29 6.35 -27.19
N ALA A 135 -2.11 6.02 -27.72
CA ALA A 135 -1.99 5.10 -28.85
C ALA A 135 -2.53 3.69 -28.53
N ARG A 136 -3.15 3.04 -29.53
CA ARG A 136 -3.78 1.71 -29.38
C ARG A 136 -2.82 0.58 -29.01
N ASN A 137 -1.51 0.75 -29.24
CA ASN A 137 -0.47 -0.22 -28.90
C ASN A 137 0.05 -0.07 -27.46
N ILE A 138 -0.44 0.91 -26.69
CA ILE A 138 -0.11 1.03 -25.27
C ILE A 138 -0.83 -0.09 -24.53
N VAL A 139 -0.07 -0.90 -23.79
CA VAL A 139 -0.58 -2.09 -23.06
C VAL A 139 -0.44 -1.99 -21.54
N THR A 140 0.23 -0.95 -21.03
CA THR A 140 0.43 -0.73 -19.59
C THR A 140 -0.23 0.56 -19.14
N GLY A 141 0.18 1.68 -19.71
CA GLY A 141 -0.36 3.00 -19.41
C GLY A 141 0.52 4.13 -19.93
N LYS A 142 0.07 5.37 -19.73
CA LYS A 142 0.73 6.58 -20.21
C LYS A 142 0.67 7.68 -19.14
N ARG A 143 1.80 8.38 -18.96
CA ARG A 143 1.89 9.57 -18.11
C ARG A 143 1.46 10.81 -18.88
N TYR A 144 0.80 11.73 -18.19
CA TYR A 144 0.41 13.04 -18.69
C TYR A 144 0.79 14.12 -17.67
N GLY A 145 1.33 15.24 -18.13
CA GLY A 145 1.56 16.43 -17.30
C GLY A 145 0.34 17.36 -17.32
N SER A 146 -0.05 17.92 -16.18
CA SER A 146 -1.17 18.88 -16.09
C SER A 146 -0.94 20.19 -16.88
N ASP A 147 0.28 20.44 -17.31
CA ASP A 147 0.69 21.53 -18.19
C ASP A 147 0.47 21.23 -19.68
N GLU A 148 0.42 19.96 -20.08
CA GLU A 148 0.13 19.50 -21.44
C GLU A 148 -1.37 19.54 -21.72
N ALA A 149 -1.77 19.71 -23.00
CA ALA A 149 -3.20 19.82 -23.37
C ALA A 149 -4.04 18.62 -22.92
N ASP A 150 -3.58 17.39 -23.19
CA ASP A 150 -4.30 16.17 -22.81
C ASP A 150 -4.29 15.95 -21.30
N GLY A 151 -3.18 16.26 -20.61
CA GLY A 151 -3.12 16.13 -19.15
C GLY A 151 -4.00 17.15 -18.44
N ARG A 152 -4.12 18.37 -18.98
CA ARG A 152 -5.05 19.38 -18.50
C ARG A 152 -6.50 18.96 -18.69
N TYR A 153 -6.86 18.46 -19.87
CA TYR A 153 -8.18 17.89 -20.15
C TYR A 153 -8.54 16.79 -19.13
N LEU A 154 -7.63 15.85 -18.89
CA LEU A 154 -7.83 14.79 -17.92
C LEU A 154 -8.00 15.33 -16.49
N TRP A 155 -7.15 16.28 -16.09
CA TRP A 155 -7.21 16.90 -14.77
C TRP A 155 -8.53 17.63 -14.53
N GLU A 156 -8.95 18.48 -15.47
CA GLU A 156 -10.21 19.22 -15.40
C GLU A 156 -11.41 18.28 -15.32
N ALA A 157 -11.43 17.22 -16.15
CA ALA A 157 -12.49 16.22 -16.14
C ALA A 157 -12.58 15.45 -14.80
N VAL A 158 -11.44 15.14 -14.17
CA VAL A 158 -11.41 14.50 -12.84
C VAL A 158 -11.94 15.46 -11.77
N VAL A 159 -11.46 16.71 -11.75
CA VAL A 159 -11.87 17.72 -10.76
C VAL A 159 -13.36 18.03 -10.87
N GLU A 160 -13.90 18.13 -12.09
CA GLU A 160 -15.33 18.30 -12.35
C GLU A 160 -16.14 17.19 -11.68
N ARG A 161 -15.77 15.91 -11.89
CA ARG A 161 -16.49 14.75 -11.32
C ARG A 161 -16.36 14.66 -9.81
N ALA A 162 -15.16 14.90 -9.28
CA ALA A 162 -14.95 14.95 -7.83
C ALA A 162 -15.78 16.06 -7.18
N SER A 163 -15.98 17.19 -7.86
CA SER A 163 -16.83 18.28 -7.40
C SER A 163 -18.31 17.92 -7.43
N LEU A 164 -18.77 17.13 -8.41
CA LEU A 164 -20.13 16.61 -8.47
C LEU A 164 -20.43 15.67 -7.30
N ASP A 165 -19.49 14.79 -6.94
CA ASP A 165 -19.61 13.90 -5.78
C ASP A 165 -19.64 14.67 -4.44
N LEU A 166 -18.95 15.81 -4.35
CA LEU A 166 -18.93 16.70 -3.17
C LEU A 166 -20.15 17.64 -3.11
N ALA A 167 -20.72 18.03 -4.26
CA ALA A 167 -21.88 18.92 -4.31
C ALA A 167 -23.15 18.29 -3.72
N THR A 168 -23.19 16.96 -3.61
CA THR A 168 -24.20 16.22 -2.83
C THR A 168 -24.05 16.35 -1.30
N THR A 169 -22.97 16.96 -0.79
CA THR A 169 -22.63 17.03 0.64
C THR A 169 -22.19 18.42 1.17
N GLN A 170 -22.63 19.52 0.53
CA GLN A 170 -22.40 20.96 0.85
C GLN A 170 -21.39 21.68 -0.08
N PRO A 171 -21.53 23.01 -0.29
CA PRO A 171 -21.02 23.67 -1.49
C PRO A 171 -19.50 23.91 -1.44
N ALA A 172 -18.89 23.68 -2.60
CA ALA A 172 -17.47 23.72 -2.87
C ALA A 172 -16.82 25.10 -2.64
N ALA A 173 -15.70 25.10 -1.91
CA ALA A 173 -14.78 26.22 -1.85
C ALA A 173 -13.58 26.01 -2.80
N ARG A 174 -13.53 26.86 -3.82
CA ARG A 174 -12.36 27.46 -4.49
C ARG A 174 -11.26 26.55 -5.05
N TYR A 175 -11.19 26.52 -6.38
CA TYR A 175 -10.07 26.07 -7.20
C TYR A 175 -8.73 26.72 -6.76
N GLY A 176 -7.81 25.89 -6.26
CA GLY A 176 -6.40 26.22 -6.04
C GLY A 176 -5.50 25.49 -7.03
N ALA A 177 -4.21 25.83 -7.07
CA ALA A 177 -3.23 25.09 -7.85
C ALA A 177 -3.17 23.61 -7.38
N PRO A 178 -2.96 22.64 -8.30
CA PRO A 178 -2.84 21.23 -7.94
C PRO A 178 -1.79 21.02 -6.85
N GLN A 179 -2.20 20.50 -5.69
CA GLN A 179 -1.29 20.13 -4.60
C GLN A 179 -1.31 18.63 -4.36
N THR A 180 -0.13 18.07 -4.13
CA THR A 180 0.07 16.68 -3.75
C THR A 180 -0.31 16.50 -2.28
N VAL A 181 -1.34 15.72 -2.00
CA VAL A 181 -1.73 15.36 -0.62
C VAL A 181 -1.03 14.05 -0.26
N ARG A 182 -0.50 13.95 0.97
CA ARG A 182 -0.03 12.64 1.49
C ARG A 182 -1.25 11.77 1.77
N PRO A 183 -1.40 10.64 1.09
CA PRO A 183 -2.56 9.79 1.30
C PRO A 183 -2.54 9.13 2.68
N ARG A 184 -3.73 8.95 3.27
CA ARG A 184 -3.91 8.04 4.41
C ARG A 184 -3.81 6.61 3.91
N LEU A 185 -2.95 5.79 4.53
CA LEU A 185 -2.77 4.40 4.11
C LEU A 185 -3.90 3.54 4.65
N GLY A 186 -4.36 2.56 3.85
CA GLY A 186 -5.10 1.42 4.39
C GLY A 186 -4.13 0.38 4.97
N GLN A 187 -4.68 -0.71 5.53
CA GLN A 187 -3.89 -1.76 6.17
C GLN A 187 -2.88 -2.43 5.22
N GLY A 188 -3.28 -2.70 3.97
CA GLY A 188 -2.42 -3.32 2.97
C GLY A 188 -1.30 -2.39 2.51
N ALA A 189 -1.65 -1.12 2.27
CA ALA A 189 -0.70 -0.07 1.94
C ALA A 189 0.33 0.14 3.07
N PHE A 190 -0.13 0.18 4.32
CA PHE A 190 0.74 0.27 5.50
C PHE A 190 1.72 -0.92 5.56
N ARG A 191 1.21 -2.16 5.42
CA ARG A 191 2.04 -3.38 5.49
C ARG A 191 3.19 -3.33 4.47
N LEU A 192 2.90 -3.02 3.21
CA LEU A 192 3.95 -3.00 2.18
C LEU A 192 4.88 -1.78 2.30
N THR A 193 4.35 -0.62 2.70
CA THR A 193 5.17 0.59 2.90
C THR A 193 6.19 0.39 4.01
N VAL A 194 5.77 -0.14 5.17
CA VAL A 194 6.68 -0.47 6.29
C VAL A 194 7.66 -1.56 5.90
N THR A 195 7.20 -2.61 5.20
CA THR A 195 8.05 -3.69 4.71
C THR A 195 9.21 -3.19 3.86
N ASP A 196 8.93 -2.30 2.91
CA ASP A 196 9.97 -1.72 2.06
C ASP A 196 10.79 -0.63 2.78
N ALA A 197 10.18 0.15 3.70
CA ALA A 197 10.90 1.14 4.50
C ALA A 197 12.05 0.50 5.29
N TYR A 198 11.91 -0.75 5.71
CA TYR A 198 12.90 -1.48 6.49
C TYR A 198 13.84 -2.38 5.66
N ASP A 199 13.89 -2.23 4.33
CA ASP A 199 14.67 -3.12 3.44
C ASP A 199 14.31 -4.61 3.66
N ARG A 200 13.02 -4.89 3.92
CA ARG A 200 12.50 -6.25 4.12
C ARG A 200 13.25 -7.02 5.20
N ARG A 201 13.62 -6.30 6.25
CA ARG A 201 14.47 -6.79 7.33
C ARG A 201 13.89 -6.38 8.68
N CYS A 202 13.75 -7.35 9.60
CA CYS A 202 13.33 -7.08 10.97
C CYS A 202 14.22 -6.00 11.61
N ALA A 203 13.59 -4.99 12.23
CA ALA A 203 14.23 -3.87 12.87
C ALA A 203 15.13 -4.27 14.05
N VAL A 204 14.80 -5.40 14.71
CA VAL A 204 15.50 -5.91 15.89
C VAL A 204 16.47 -7.03 15.52
N SER A 205 15.96 -8.15 15.02
CA SER A 205 16.76 -9.36 14.79
C SER A 205 17.55 -9.35 13.48
N GLY A 206 17.22 -8.44 12.55
CA GLY A 206 17.84 -8.43 11.22
C GLY A 206 17.41 -9.57 10.30
N GLU A 207 16.43 -10.40 10.68
CA GLU A 207 15.84 -11.46 9.86
C GLU A 207 15.27 -10.90 8.54
N ARG A 208 15.39 -11.65 7.43
CA ARG A 208 14.97 -11.25 6.08
C ARG A 208 13.93 -12.18 5.44
N THR A 209 13.57 -13.25 6.13
CA THR A 209 12.57 -14.22 5.67
C THR A 209 11.18 -13.56 5.67
N LEU A 210 10.81 -12.97 4.54
CA LEU A 210 9.58 -12.17 4.39
C LEU A 210 8.31 -12.78 5.00
N PRO A 211 8.01 -14.10 4.85
CA PRO A 211 6.79 -14.68 5.41
C PRO A 211 6.66 -14.64 6.94
N ILE A 212 7.75 -14.35 7.67
CA ILE A 212 7.74 -14.23 9.15
C ILE A 212 7.97 -12.78 9.60
N LEU A 213 7.84 -11.82 8.69
CA LEU A 213 7.95 -10.39 8.97
C LEU A 213 6.57 -9.74 8.90
N ASP A 214 6.28 -8.95 9.93
CA ASP A 214 5.04 -8.21 10.05
C ASP A 214 5.31 -6.72 10.25
N ALA A 215 4.46 -5.89 9.63
CA ALA A 215 4.40 -4.48 9.92
C ALA A 215 3.58 -4.29 11.20
N ALA A 216 4.29 -4.08 12.32
CA ALA A 216 3.72 -3.81 13.63
C ALA A 216 3.37 -2.33 13.75
N HIS A 217 2.18 -2.01 14.24
CA HIS A 217 1.85 -0.65 14.65
C HIS A 217 2.57 -0.34 15.97
N ILE A 218 3.16 0.85 16.07
CA ILE A 218 3.73 1.31 17.35
C ILE A 218 2.61 1.64 18.32
N ARG A 219 1.64 2.44 17.87
CA ARG A 219 0.36 2.67 18.54
C ARG A 219 -0.75 2.09 17.69
N ALA A 220 -1.54 1.17 18.25
CA ALA A 220 -2.63 0.52 17.53
C ALA A 220 -3.74 1.52 17.14
N TYR A 221 -4.45 1.22 16.05
CA TYR A 221 -5.54 2.08 15.55
C TYR A 221 -6.63 2.33 16.60
N GLY A 222 -7.05 1.29 17.32
CA GLY A 222 -8.06 1.38 18.37
C GLY A 222 -7.66 2.28 19.54
N ASP A 223 -6.37 2.55 19.70
CA ASP A 223 -5.83 3.43 20.73
C ASP A 223 -5.54 4.85 20.20
N GLY A 224 -5.91 5.16 18.96
CA GLY A 224 -5.67 6.46 18.31
C GLY A 224 -4.38 6.53 17.47
N GLY A 225 -3.81 5.39 17.08
CA GLY A 225 -2.72 5.34 16.11
C GLY A 225 -3.20 5.50 14.67
N GLU A 226 -2.36 6.06 13.81
CA GLU A 226 -2.65 6.20 12.38
C GLU A 226 -1.94 5.11 11.55
N HIS A 227 -2.50 4.78 10.39
CA HIS A 227 -1.81 3.97 9.37
C HIS A 227 -0.79 4.85 8.63
N ASP A 228 0.26 5.26 9.33
CA ASP A 228 1.41 5.99 8.80
C ASP A 228 2.65 5.09 8.92
N ALA A 229 3.54 5.11 7.93
CA ALA A 229 4.82 4.41 7.98
C ALA A 229 5.66 4.79 9.22
N ALA A 230 5.57 6.03 9.70
CA ALA A 230 6.23 6.47 10.94
C ALA A 230 5.63 5.81 12.20
N ASN A 231 4.39 5.33 12.15
CA ASN A 231 3.77 4.54 13.22
C ASN A 231 4.00 3.03 13.03
N GLY A 232 5.00 2.63 12.25
CA GLY A 232 5.27 1.23 11.91
C GLY A 232 6.70 0.79 12.20
N LEU A 233 6.83 -0.45 12.70
CA LEU A 233 8.09 -1.19 12.77
C LEU A 233 7.95 -2.49 11.98
N LEU A 234 8.95 -2.86 11.18
CA LEU A 234 8.99 -4.21 10.59
C LEU A 234 9.63 -5.16 11.60
N LEU A 235 8.86 -6.10 12.14
CA LEU A 235 9.29 -7.02 13.19
C LEU A 235 9.10 -8.47 12.76
N ARG A 236 9.89 -9.38 13.34
CA ARG A 236 9.62 -10.82 13.25
C ARG A 236 8.32 -11.12 13.99
N THR A 237 7.48 -12.02 13.48
CA THR A 237 6.11 -12.28 14.00
C THR A 237 6.05 -12.53 15.52
N ASP A 238 7.04 -13.23 16.07
CA ASP A 238 7.15 -13.46 17.52
C ASP A 238 7.46 -12.17 18.30
N ILE A 239 8.41 -11.36 17.83
CA ILE A 239 8.77 -10.06 18.41
C ILE A 239 7.59 -9.08 18.30
N HIS A 240 6.92 -9.05 17.15
CA HIS A 240 5.69 -8.28 16.95
C HIS A 240 4.64 -8.65 18.00
N ARG A 241 4.37 -9.96 18.17
CA ARG A 241 3.39 -10.41 19.15
C ARG A 241 3.76 -10.02 20.57
N LEU A 242 5.04 -10.10 20.94
CA LEU A 242 5.52 -9.65 22.25
C LEU A 242 5.45 -8.14 22.41
N PHE A 243 5.65 -7.37 21.33
CA PHE A 243 5.55 -5.92 21.34
C PHE A 243 4.10 -5.50 21.60
N ASP A 244 3.13 -6.05 20.85
CA ASP A 244 1.70 -5.80 21.04
C ASP A 244 1.21 -6.13 22.47
N LEU A 245 1.76 -7.19 23.05
CA LEU A 245 1.46 -7.63 24.42
C LEU A 245 2.23 -6.84 25.49
N GLY A 246 3.14 -5.95 25.11
CA GLY A 246 3.93 -5.13 26.01
C GLY A 246 5.12 -5.84 26.66
N TYR A 247 5.45 -7.07 26.29
CA TYR A 247 6.61 -7.77 26.84
C TYR A 247 7.95 -7.21 26.33
N VAL A 248 7.92 -6.49 25.22
CA VAL A 248 9.10 -5.81 24.65
C VAL A 248 8.72 -4.40 24.19
N THR A 249 9.71 -3.51 24.11
CA THR A 249 9.50 -2.15 23.59
C THR A 249 10.78 -1.60 22.96
N VAL A 250 10.74 -0.33 22.54
CA VAL A 250 11.92 0.43 22.11
C VAL A 250 12.15 1.58 23.09
N SER A 251 13.35 1.67 23.64
CA SER A 251 13.77 2.73 24.57
C SER A 251 13.89 4.10 23.92
N ASP A 252 14.10 5.14 24.73
CA ASP A 252 14.36 6.52 24.25
C ASP A 252 15.64 6.62 23.40
N ASP A 253 16.64 5.77 23.66
CA ASP A 253 17.89 5.68 22.91
C ASP A 253 17.84 4.66 21.74
N ASN A 254 16.63 4.30 21.31
CA ASN A 254 16.36 3.37 20.19
C ASN A 254 17.00 1.99 20.39
N ARG A 255 16.93 1.44 21.61
CA ARG A 255 17.35 0.07 21.92
C ARG A 255 16.14 -0.83 22.14
N PHE A 256 16.32 -2.12 21.85
CA PHE A 256 15.30 -3.13 22.10
C PHE A 256 15.29 -3.49 23.58
N GLU A 257 14.14 -3.29 24.22
CA GLU A 257 13.95 -3.53 25.65
C GLU A 257 13.06 -4.74 25.87
N VAL A 258 13.39 -5.56 26.87
CA VAL A 258 12.69 -6.82 27.17
C VAL A 258 12.28 -6.79 28.62
N SER A 259 10.98 -6.89 28.85
CA SER A 259 10.43 -6.86 30.20
C SER A 259 10.93 -8.05 31.03
N HIS A 260 11.20 -7.79 32.31
CA HIS A 260 11.46 -8.81 33.31
C HIS A 260 10.25 -9.76 33.50
N ARG A 261 9.03 -9.31 33.17
CA ARG A 261 7.80 -10.12 33.25
C ARG A 261 7.78 -11.27 32.27
N LEU A 262 8.49 -11.20 31.15
CA LEU A 262 8.53 -12.30 30.20
C LEU A 262 9.09 -13.59 30.85
N LYS A 263 10.17 -13.46 31.65
CA LYS A 263 10.70 -14.55 32.44
C LYS A 263 9.80 -14.91 33.63
N ALA A 264 9.25 -13.91 34.32
CA ALA A 264 8.41 -14.15 35.50
C ALA A 264 7.11 -14.91 35.16
N ASP A 265 6.48 -14.58 34.04
CA ASP A 265 5.18 -15.13 33.65
C ASP A 265 5.31 -16.51 32.96
N PHE A 266 6.44 -16.81 32.31
CA PHE A 266 6.58 -18.01 31.46
C PHE A 266 7.82 -18.87 31.69
N ASP A 267 8.71 -18.50 32.63
CA ASP A 267 10.00 -19.17 32.89
C ASP A 267 10.84 -19.40 31.61
N ASN A 268 10.72 -18.48 30.64
CA ASN A 268 11.32 -18.60 29.31
C ASN A 268 11.73 -17.22 28.78
N GLY A 269 12.24 -17.16 27.55
CA GLY A 269 12.57 -15.93 26.84
C GLY A 269 14.06 -15.67 26.64
N ARG A 270 14.93 -16.66 26.90
CA ARG A 270 16.39 -16.53 26.78
C ARG A 270 16.82 -15.86 25.47
N HIS A 271 16.27 -16.32 24.34
CA HIS A 271 16.60 -15.78 23.02
C HIS A 271 16.16 -14.33 22.78
N TYR A 272 15.18 -13.82 23.53
CA TYR A 272 14.80 -12.40 23.48
C TYR A 272 15.71 -11.56 24.36
N TYR A 273 16.12 -12.08 25.52
CA TYR A 273 17.12 -11.41 26.37
C TYR A 273 18.49 -11.29 25.68
N ASP A 274 18.85 -12.22 24.80
CA ASP A 274 20.05 -12.09 23.96
C ASP A 274 19.99 -10.87 23.00
N LEU A 275 18.78 -10.38 22.69
CA LEU A 275 18.53 -9.19 21.87
C LEU A 275 18.36 -7.92 22.70
N HIS A 276 18.23 -8.02 24.02
CA HIS A 276 18.03 -6.87 24.91
C HIS A 276 19.21 -5.89 24.81
N GLY A 277 18.92 -4.58 24.74
CA GLY A 277 19.90 -3.52 24.54
C GLY A 277 20.48 -3.43 23.12
N SER A 278 20.09 -4.32 22.20
CA SER A 278 20.50 -4.22 20.79
C SER A 278 19.91 -2.97 20.13
N PRO A 279 20.63 -2.34 19.18
CA PRO A 279 20.12 -1.16 18.48
C PRO A 279 18.95 -1.55 17.57
N VAL A 280 17.85 -0.82 17.66
CA VAL A 280 16.72 -0.95 16.73
C VAL A 280 17.06 -0.17 15.47
N ARG A 281 17.14 -0.89 14.35
CA ARG A 281 17.39 -0.29 13.05
C ARG A 281 16.25 0.67 12.69
N GLY A 282 16.58 1.87 12.23
CA GLY A 282 15.61 2.78 11.60
C GLY A 282 15.34 2.42 10.14
N PRO A 283 14.28 2.98 9.53
CA PRO A 283 13.99 2.77 8.12
C PRO A 283 15.08 3.38 7.23
N GLN A 284 15.13 2.94 5.98
CA GLN A 284 16.08 3.44 4.99
C GLN A 284 15.84 4.92 4.67
N THR A 285 16.88 5.59 4.15
CA THR A 285 16.82 7.00 3.74
C THR A 285 15.63 7.27 2.82
N GLY A 286 14.87 8.32 3.11
CA GLY A 286 13.68 8.72 2.35
C GLY A 286 12.36 8.36 3.02
N TYR A 287 12.38 7.53 4.06
CA TYR A 287 11.25 7.27 4.94
C TYR A 287 11.38 8.04 6.25
N ALA A 288 10.23 8.40 6.84
CA ALA A 288 10.21 9.04 8.15
C ALA A 288 10.67 8.04 9.23
N PRO A 289 11.42 8.50 10.25
CA PRO A 289 11.75 7.64 11.40
C PRO A 289 10.49 7.27 12.19
N PRO A 290 10.56 6.23 13.04
CA PRO A 290 9.50 5.90 13.98
C PRO A 290 9.06 7.12 14.81
N SER A 291 7.76 7.29 14.98
CA SER A 291 7.18 8.40 15.75
C SER A 291 7.62 8.31 17.21
N ALA A 292 8.34 9.33 17.68
CA ALA A 292 8.78 9.42 19.07
C ALA A 292 7.58 9.44 20.04
N ASP A 293 6.51 10.14 19.69
CA ASP A 293 5.28 10.22 20.48
C ASP A 293 4.57 8.86 20.55
N ALA A 294 4.53 8.11 19.45
CA ALA A 294 3.93 6.78 19.44
C ALA A 294 4.75 5.80 20.29
N LEU A 295 6.08 5.86 20.19
CA LEU A 295 6.99 5.04 21.00
C LEU A 295 6.88 5.36 22.49
N ALA A 296 6.81 6.65 22.84
CA ALA A 296 6.58 7.09 24.22
C ALA A 296 5.23 6.57 24.73
N TRP A 297 4.17 6.72 23.93
CA TRP A 297 2.85 6.18 24.28
C TRP A 297 2.90 4.67 24.53
N HIS A 298 3.59 3.90 23.68
CA HIS A 298 3.73 2.46 23.86
C HIS A 298 4.47 2.12 25.16
N ARG A 299 5.56 2.83 25.47
CA ARG A 299 6.27 2.65 26.75
C ARG A 299 5.38 2.94 27.95
N ASP A 300 4.59 3.99 27.90
CA ASP A 300 3.77 4.45 29.04
C ASP A 300 2.49 3.62 29.25
N HIS A 301 1.90 3.06 28.17
CA HIS A 301 0.56 2.46 28.21
C HIS A 301 0.49 0.98 27.85
N ARG A 302 1.52 0.43 27.20
CA ARG A 302 1.55 -0.97 26.76
C ARG A 302 2.67 -1.76 27.41
N TYR A 303 3.87 -1.19 27.48
CA TYR A 303 5.04 -1.91 27.97
C TYR A 303 4.86 -2.37 29.42
N LEU A 304 5.20 -3.64 29.66
CA LEU A 304 5.03 -4.35 30.92
C LEU A 304 6.34 -4.34 31.71
N GLY A 305 7.05 -3.22 31.81
CA GLY A 305 8.35 -3.13 32.48
C GLY A 305 8.59 -1.78 33.11
#